data_AF-A0A2E0HHX6-F1
#
_entry.id   AF-A0A2E0HHX6-F1
#
_cell.length_a   1.000
_cell.length_b   1.000
_cell.length_c   1.000
_cell.angle_alpha   90.00
_cell.angle_beta   90.00
_cell.angle_gamma   90.00
#
_symmetry.space_group_name_H-M   'P 1'
#
loop_
_entity.id
_entity.type
_entity.pdbx_description
1 polymer ?
#
loop_
_entity_poly.entity_id
_entity_poly.type
_entity_poly.pdbx_seq_one_letter_code
_entity_poly.pdbx_strand_id
1 'polypeptide(L)'
;MSACGDASGPTREQLVAEFPTVERGSTRPENPEILCPFVRMLERSGLLDQTLAEQETLEVSTTELTAAADVFGCAPLECGTVAATVAVGQPGAAGVDIGRLHQAAGIAHDCGLTFAKGATQVTEARRQATLDRLALLADEQGRLTYPDLLEVKLATCAEEDVTITGAGRTETKLIFAYLGGVDNGYITLYDVESFLYASMPAVKTRYEVDLGLLSKVR
;
A
#
# COMPACT_ATOMS: atom_id res chain seq x y z
N MET A 1 32.98 -10.75 -1.01
CA MET A 1 32.14 -10.96 0.18
C MET A 1 31.42 -9.65 0.44
N SER A 2 30.30 -9.41 -0.24
CA SER A 2 29.48 -8.21 -0.01
C SER A 2 28.56 -8.48 1.16
N ALA A 3 28.61 -7.63 2.18
CA ALA A 3 27.71 -7.68 3.31
C ALA A 3 26.28 -7.41 2.80
N CYS A 4 25.42 -8.43 2.85
CA CYS A 4 23.98 -8.30 2.64
C CYS A 4 23.37 -7.64 3.88
N GLY A 5 23.52 -6.33 4.02
CA GLY A 5 22.70 -5.52 4.93
C GLY A 5 21.52 -4.97 4.14
N ASP A 6 20.31 -5.02 4.71
CA ASP A 6 19.15 -4.38 4.10
C ASP A 6 19.42 -2.88 3.93
N ALA A 7 19.09 -2.33 2.76
CA ALA A 7 19.27 -0.90 2.50
C ALA A 7 18.39 -0.06 3.45
N SER A 8 18.93 1.03 3.98
CA SER A 8 18.18 1.91 4.89
C SER A 8 17.13 2.70 4.13
N GLY A 9 15.88 2.63 4.56
CA GLY A 9 14.79 3.45 4.06
C GLY A 9 14.61 4.76 4.85
N PRO A 10 13.73 5.66 4.39
CA PRO A 10 13.37 6.87 5.10
C PRO A 10 12.65 6.56 6.42
N THR A 11 12.82 7.40 7.42
CA THR A 11 12.05 7.34 8.67
C THR A 11 10.68 7.99 8.51
N ARG A 12 9.73 7.64 9.38
CA ARG A 12 8.44 8.33 9.48
C ARG A 12 8.64 9.84 9.64
N GLU A 13 9.52 10.24 10.55
CA GLU A 13 9.76 11.64 10.91
C GLU A 13 10.28 12.45 9.72
N GLN A 14 11.16 11.86 8.91
CA GLN A 14 11.62 12.49 7.66
C GLN A 14 10.46 12.70 6.68
N LEU A 15 9.65 11.66 6.44
CA LEU A 15 8.53 11.75 5.50
C LEU A 15 7.46 12.74 5.94
N VAL A 16 7.13 12.81 7.24
CA VAL A 16 6.17 13.78 7.77
C VAL A 16 6.72 15.20 7.71
N ALA A 17 8.01 15.39 7.98
CA ALA A 17 8.64 16.72 7.90
C ALA A 17 8.65 17.26 6.47
N GLU A 18 8.90 16.40 5.49
CA GLU A 18 8.92 16.77 4.07
C GLU A 18 7.52 16.84 3.46
N PHE A 19 6.65 15.90 3.80
CA PHE A 19 5.28 15.76 3.30
C PHE A 19 4.26 15.81 4.44
N PRO A 20 4.02 16.97 5.07
CA PRO A 20 3.09 17.08 6.20
C PRO A 20 1.64 16.72 5.82
N THR A 21 1.33 16.69 4.52
CA THR A 21 0.01 16.33 4.01
C THR A 21 -0.34 14.84 4.17
N VAL A 22 0.65 13.96 4.39
CA VAL A 22 0.39 12.54 4.69
C VAL A 22 0.19 12.27 6.18
N GLU A 23 0.39 13.25 7.07
CA GLU A 23 0.15 13.09 8.50
C GLU A 23 -1.33 12.80 8.79
N ARG A 24 -1.64 12.02 9.83
CA ARG A 24 -3.03 11.62 10.15
C ARG A 24 -3.97 12.81 10.38
N GLY A 25 -3.44 13.91 10.91
CA GLY A 25 -4.18 15.16 11.15
C GLY A 25 -4.26 16.11 9.95
N SER A 26 -3.70 15.75 8.80
CA SER A 26 -3.72 16.57 7.59
C SER A 26 -5.15 16.80 7.09
N THR A 27 -5.44 18.03 6.69
CA THR A 27 -6.72 18.41 6.07
C THR A 27 -6.79 18.08 4.58
N ARG A 28 -5.69 17.62 3.96
CA ARG A 28 -5.73 17.19 2.56
C ARG A 28 -6.52 15.88 2.47
N PRO A 29 -7.63 15.82 1.72
CA PRO A 29 -8.42 14.61 1.58
C PRO A 29 -7.62 13.54 0.81
N GLU A 30 -7.89 12.28 1.11
CA GLU A 30 -7.45 11.18 0.24
C GLU A 30 -8.35 11.08 -0.99
N ASN A 31 -7.82 10.61 -2.12
CA ASN A 31 -8.62 10.29 -3.30
C ASN A 31 -9.11 8.82 -3.25
N PRO A 32 -10.42 8.55 -3.06
CA PRO A 32 -10.95 7.19 -2.95
C PRO A 32 -10.89 6.38 -4.24
N GLU A 33 -10.64 6.99 -5.39
CA GLU A 33 -10.48 6.28 -6.68
C GLU A 33 -9.16 5.50 -6.74
N ILE A 34 -8.17 5.88 -5.93
CA ILE A 34 -6.88 5.20 -5.87
C ILE A 34 -6.97 4.04 -4.87
N LEU A 35 -7.19 2.83 -5.38
CA LEU A 35 -7.43 1.64 -4.56
C LEU A 35 -6.25 1.22 -3.68
N CYS A 36 -5.01 1.41 -4.15
CA CYS A 36 -3.81 1.05 -3.40
C CYS A 36 -3.52 2.11 -2.33
N PRO A 37 -3.57 1.79 -1.03
CA PRO A 37 -3.37 2.78 0.02
C PRO A 37 -1.98 3.42 0.00
N PHE A 38 -0.94 2.68 -0.42
CA PHE A 38 0.40 3.23 -0.60
C PHE A 38 0.44 4.30 -1.69
N VAL A 39 -0.08 3.99 -2.90
CA VAL A 39 -0.12 4.94 -4.02
C VAL A 39 -0.98 6.16 -3.70
N ARG A 40 -2.09 5.96 -2.98
CA ARG A 40 -2.94 7.05 -2.52
C ARG A 40 -2.23 7.94 -1.49
N MET A 41 -1.35 7.38 -0.67
CA MET A 41 -0.47 8.16 0.21
C MET A 41 0.56 8.96 -0.59
N LEU A 42 1.10 8.41 -1.68
CA LEU A 42 1.97 9.14 -2.61
C LEU A 42 1.23 10.31 -3.27
N GLU A 43 0.00 10.10 -3.76
CA GLU A 43 -0.82 11.19 -4.28
C GLU A 43 -1.08 12.26 -3.20
N ARG A 44 -1.52 11.84 -2.01
CA ARG A 44 -1.77 12.74 -0.89
C ARG A 44 -0.52 13.51 -0.42
N SER A 45 0.68 12.99 -0.65
CA SER A 45 1.93 13.70 -0.35
C SER A 45 2.15 14.93 -1.21
N GLY A 46 1.47 15.02 -2.35
CA GLY A 46 1.64 16.08 -3.34
C GLY A 46 2.76 15.83 -4.36
N LEU A 47 3.48 14.70 -4.25
CA LEU A 47 4.55 14.33 -5.19
C LEU A 47 4.10 14.21 -6.65
N LEU A 48 2.81 13.95 -6.88
CA LEU A 48 2.22 13.75 -8.20
C LEU A 48 1.37 14.96 -8.66
N ASP A 49 1.28 16.02 -7.86
CA ASP A 49 0.32 17.12 -8.09
C ASP A 49 0.54 17.83 -9.41
N GLN A 50 1.80 18.09 -9.76
CA GLN A 50 2.13 18.79 -11.00
C GLN A 50 1.63 18.01 -12.21
N THR A 51 1.90 16.71 -12.25
CA THR A 51 1.51 15.83 -13.35
C THR A 51 0.00 15.65 -13.41
N LEU A 52 -0.66 15.51 -12.26
CA LEU A 52 -2.11 15.28 -12.19
C LEU A 52 -2.92 16.57 -12.42
N ALA A 53 -2.39 17.74 -12.12
CA ALA A 53 -3.09 19.01 -12.34
C ALA A 53 -3.27 19.36 -13.84
N GLU A 54 -2.43 18.80 -14.71
CA GLU A 54 -2.42 19.07 -16.14
C GLU A 54 -3.23 18.04 -16.96
N GLN A 55 -3.82 17.04 -16.30
CA GLN A 55 -4.45 15.89 -16.94
C GLN A 55 -5.91 15.69 -16.52
N GLU A 56 -6.72 15.14 -17.43
CA GLU A 56 -8.09 14.73 -17.13
C GLU A 56 -8.15 13.35 -16.44
N THR A 57 -7.08 12.56 -16.56
CA THR A 57 -6.93 11.22 -15.97
C THR A 57 -5.91 11.23 -14.85
N LEU A 58 -5.97 10.21 -13.99
CA LEU A 58 -4.97 9.99 -12.95
C LEU A 58 -3.76 9.22 -13.51
N GLU A 59 -3.24 9.64 -14.65
CA GLU A 59 -2.13 8.95 -15.32
C GLU A 59 -0.79 9.59 -14.97
N VAL A 60 0.16 8.75 -14.57
CA VAL A 60 1.54 9.15 -14.23
C VAL A 60 2.54 8.24 -14.95
N SER A 61 3.72 8.75 -15.27
CA SER A 61 4.74 7.90 -15.89
C SER A 61 5.24 6.83 -14.92
N THR A 62 5.68 5.67 -15.44
CA THR A 62 6.27 4.61 -14.59
C THR A 62 7.49 5.13 -13.83
N THR A 63 8.34 5.93 -14.49
CA THR A 63 9.52 6.55 -13.88
C THR A 63 9.16 7.46 -12.71
N GLU A 64 8.16 8.31 -12.88
CA GLU A 64 7.71 9.24 -11.84
C GLU A 64 7.09 8.51 -10.66
N LEU A 65 6.22 7.52 -10.91
CA LEU A 65 5.64 6.71 -9.84
C LEU A 65 6.72 5.93 -9.07
N THR A 66 7.73 5.42 -9.78
CA THR A 66 8.90 4.74 -9.19
C THR A 66 9.68 5.70 -8.30
N ALA A 67 9.97 6.91 -8.78
CA ALA A 67 10.68 7.92 -8.00
C ALA A 67 9.89 8.35 -6.76
N ALA A 68 8.58 8.54 -6.87
CA ALA A 68 7.74 8.85 -5.72
C ALA A 68 7.69 7.70 -4.70
N ALA A 69 7.62 6.45 -5.17
CA ALA A 69 7.64 5.26 -4.32
C ALA A 69 9.00 5.08 -3.61
N ASP A 70 10.11 5.39 -4.29
CA ASP A 70 11.46 5.39 -3.74
C ASP A 70 11.61 6.38 -2.58
N VAL A 71 11.09 7.60 -2.75
CA VAL A 71 11.04 8.61 -1.66
C VAL A 71 10.36 8.06 -0.42
N PHE A 72 9.33 7.22 -0.56
CA PHE A 72 8.60 6.60 0.56
C PHE A 72 9.21 5.27 1.04
N GLY A 73 10.36 4.87 0.49
CA GLY A 73 11.14 3.71 0.93
C GLY A 73 10.80 2.41 0.22
N CYS A 74 10.33 2.45 -1.03
CA CYS A 74 10.20 1.25 -1.85
C CYS A 74 11.34 1.17 -2.86
N ALA A 75 12.13 0.09 -2.82
CA ALA A 75 13.32 -0.03 -3.63
C ALA A 75 13.02 0.17 -5.14
N PRO A 76 13.79 1.01 -5.87
CA PRO A 76 13.49 1.40 -7.25
C PRO A 76 13.27 0.25 -8.23
N LEU A 77 14.03 -0.84 -8.06
CA LEU A 77 13.92 -2.00 -8.94
C LEU A 77 12.57 -2.70 -8.75
N GLU A 78 12.18 -2.94 -7.51
CA GLU A 78 10.94 -3.60 -7.13
C GLU A 78 9.71 -2.73 -7.45
N CYS A 79 9.69 -1.48 -6.99
CA CYS A 79 8.55 -0.60 -7.28
C CYS A 79 8.43 -0.27 -8.76
N GLY A 80 9.56 -0.12 -9.46
CA GLY A 80 9.58 0.07 -10.91
C GLY A 80 9.07 -1.15 -11.67
N THR A 81 9.39 -2.36 -11.22
CA THR A 81 8.85 -3.59 -11.81
C THR A 81 7.34 -3.70 -11.61
N VAL A 82 6.83 -3.35 -10.42
CA VAL A 82 5.39 -3.31 -10.15
C VAL A 82 4.72 -2.25 -11.03
N ALA A 83 5.25 -1.02 -11.07
CA ALA A 83 4.70 0.07 -11.87
C ALA A 83 4.66 -0.27 -13.37
N ALA A 84 5.73 -0.86 -13.90
CA ALA A 84 5.78 -1.32 -15.29
C ALA A 84 4.77 -2.44 -15.56
N THR A 85 4.59 -3.38 -14.63
CA THR A 85 3.59 -4.44 -14.76
C THR A 85 2.17 -3.88 -14.74
N VAL A 86 1.90 -2.90 -13.88
CA VAL A 86 0.61 -2.19 -13.85
C VAL A 86 0.36 -1.49 -15.18
N ALA A 87 1.33 -0.71 -15.68
CA ALA A 87 1.21 0.01 -16.95
C ALA A 87 0.91 -0.94 -18.12
N VAL A 88 1.66 -2.04 -18.24
CA VAL A 88 1.41 -3.07 -19.27
C VAL A 88 0.04 -3.73 -19.11
N GLY A 89 -0.41 -3.90 -17.87
CA GLY A 89 -1.71 -4.49 -17.55
C GLY A 89 -2.91 -3.56 -17.83
N GLN A 90 -2.69 -2.27 -18.11
CA GLN A 90 -3.74 -1.27 -18.33
C GLN A 90 -3.83 -0.89 -19.80
N PRO A 91 -4.69 -1.55 -20.61
CA PRO A 91 -4.81 -1.21 -22.02
C PRO A 91 -5.27 0.24 -22.22
N GLY A 92 -4.53 0.96 -23.07
CA GLY A 92 -4.84 2.34 -23.47
C GLY A 92 -4.22 3.44 -22.61
N ALA A 93 -3.47 3.11 -21.54
CA ALA A 93 -2.68 4.07 -20.79
C ALA A 93 -1.28 4.23 -21.41
N ALA A 94 -0.72 5.45 -21.41
CA ALA A 94 0.68 5.70 -21.80
C ALA A 94 1.65 5.52 -20.62
N GLY A 95 1.14 5.53 -19.39
CA GLY A 95 1.84 5.23 -18.15
C GLY A 95 1.02 4.33 -17.20
N VAL A 96 1.04 4.66 -15.92
CA VAL A 96 0.21 4.04 -14.89
C VAL A 96 -0.97 4.96 -14.60
N ASP A 97 -2.18 4.49 -14.89
CA ASP A 97 -3.40 5.16 -14.46
C ASP A 97 -3.74 4.70 -13.03
N ILE A 98 -3.40 5.52 -12.03
CA ILE A 98 -3.58 5.19 -10.60
C ILE A 98 -5.05 5.20 -10.17
N GLY A 99 -5.97 5.72 -10.99
CA GLY A 99 -7.43 5.62 -10.79
C GLY A 99 -8.02 4.34 -11.38
N ARG A 100 -7.31 3.69 -12.33
CA ARG A 100 -7.74 2.44 -12.99
C ARG A 100 -6.96 1.22 -12.53
N LEU A 101 -6.41 1.21 -11.32
CA LEU A 101 -5.63 0.06 -10.80
C LEU A 101 -6.43 -1.26 -10.80
N HIS A 102 -7.75 -1.20 -10.66
CA HIS A 102 -8.65 -2.35 -10.77
C HIS A 102 -8.65 -3.03 -12.16
N GLN A 103 -8.10 -2.37 -13.19
CA GLN A 103 -8.04 -2.88 -14.57
C GLN A 103 -6.66 -3.46 -14.92
N ALA A 104 -5.67 -3.33 -14.04
CA ALA A 104 -4.29 -3.72 -14.31
C ALA A 104 -4.14 -5.25 -14.32
N ALA A 105 -4.25 -5.87 -15.50
CA ALA A 105 -4.14 -7.31 -15.66
C ALA A 105 -2.84 -7.86 -15.03
N GLY A 106 -2.97 -8.95 -14.26
CA GLY A 106 -1.85 -9.60 -13.55
C GLY A 106 -1.62 -9.09 -12.12
N ILE A 107 -2.03 -7.86 -11.79
CA ILE A 107 -1.93 -7.31 -10.43
C ILE A 107 -3.32 -7.09 -9.81
N ALA A 108 -4.28 -6.62 -10.59
CA ALA A 108 -5.65 -6.42 -10.14
C ALA A 108 -6.22 -7.74 -9.58
N HIS A 109 -6.87 -7.62 -8.43
CA HIS A 109 -7.59 -8.71 -7.78
C HIS A 109 -8.89 -8.18 -7.20
N ASP A 110 -9.89 -9.04 -7.18
CA ASP A 110 -11.08 -8.82 -6.35
C ASP A 110 -10.73 -9.15 -4.88
N CYS A 111 -11.58 -8.76 -3.91
CA CYS A 111 -11.39 -8.91 -2.45
C CYS A 111 -10.35 -8.02 -1.75
N GLY A 112 -10.33 -6.71 -2.04
CA GLY A 112 -9.49 -5.74 -1.34
C GLY A 112 -9.76 -5.57 0.16
N LEU A 113 -8.77 -5.10 0.91
CA LEU A 113 -8.94 -4.73 2.33
C LEU A 113 -9.76 -3.44 2.49
N THR A 114 -9.84 -2.60 1.46
CA THR A 114 -10.50 -1.29 1.47
C THR A 114 -11.59 -1.16 0.40
N PHE A 115 -11.70 -2.12 -0.52
CA PHE A 115 -12.66 -2.14 -1.62
C PHE A 115 -13.27 -3.54 -1.78
N ALA A 116 -14.52 -3.61 -2.26
CA ALA A 116 -15.22 -4.86 -2.48
C ALA A 116 -14.97 -5.42 -3.91
N LYS A 117 -15.33 -6.67 -4.15
CA LYS A 117 -15.34 -7.29 -5.49
C LYS A 117 -15.99 -6.38 -6.54
N GLY A 118 -15.28 -6.15 -7.64
CA GLY A 118 -15.73 -5.28 -8.74
C GLY A 118 -15.82 -3.78 -8.39
N ALA A 119 -15.42 -3.36 -7.19
CA ALA A 119 -15.42 -1.95 -6.83
C ALA A 119 -14.26 -1.22 -7.53
N THR A 120 -14.55 0.00 -7.98
CA THR A 120 -13.57 0.90 -8.59
C THR A 120 -13.03 1.95 -7.62
N GLN A 121 -13.57 1.99 -6.40
CA GLN A 121 -13.22 2.95 -5.36
C GLN A 121 -13.16 2.29 -3.99
N VAL A 122 -12.41 2.91 -3.09
CA VAL A 122 -12.37 2.57 -1.67
C VAL A 122 -13.70 2.93 -1.01
N THR A 123 -14.18 2.08 -0.10
CA THR A 123 -15.41 2.34 0.66
C THR A 123 -15.17 2.31 2.15
N GLU A 124 -15.85 3.20 2.87
CA GLU A 124 -15.78 3.26 4.33
C GLU A 124 -16.30 1.97 4.99
N ALA A 125 -17.40 1.43 4.47
CA ALA A 125 -17.99 0.19 4.99
C ALA A 125 -17.01 -0.99 4.92
N ARG A 126 -16.29 -1.17 3.80
CA ARG A 126 -15.28 -2.23 3.68
C ARG A 126 -14.08 -1.98 4.59
N ARG A 127 -13.59 -0.74 4.67
CA ARG A 127 -12.49 -0.37 5.58
C ARG A 127 -12.83 -0.68 7.02
N GLN A 128 -13.97 -0.21 7.50
CA GLN A 128 -14.40 -0.45 8.87
C GLN A 128 -14.58 -1.95 9.14
N ALA A 129 -15.21 -2.70 8.23
CA ALA A 129 -15.35 -4.15 8.38
C ALA A 129 -13.98 -4.87 8.46
N THR A 130 -12.99 -4.43 7.70
CA THR A 130 -11.62 -4.94 7.79
C THR A 130 -10.99 -4.62 9.15
N LEU A 131 -11.10 -3.37 9.61
CA LEU A 131 -10.54 -2.93 10.89
C LEU A 131 -11.19 -3.62 12.08
N ASP A 132 -12.51 -3.81 12.05
CA ASP A 132 -13.26 -4.52 13.09
C ASP A 132 -12.77 -5.97 13.21
N ARG A 133 -12.52 -6.65 12.08
CA ARG A 133 -11.99 -8.02 12.08
C ARG A 133 -10.57 -8.09 12.61
N LEU A 134 -9.71 -7.14 12.21
CA LEU A 134 -8.36 -7.06 12.75
C LEU A 134 -8.38 -6.78 14.25
N ALA A 135 -9.29 -5.94 14.73
CA ALA A 135 -9.44 -5.66 16.15
C ALA A 135 -9.80 -6.91 16.98
N LEU A 136 -10.53 -7.87 16.40
CA LEU A 136 -10.84 -9.15 17.05
C LEU A 136 -9.62 -10.09 17.16
N LEU A 137 -8.61 -9.91 16.30
CA LEU A 137 -7.38 -10.73 16.27
C LEU A 137 -6.22 -10.06 17.01
N ALA A 138 -6.28 -8.75 17.21
CA ALA A 138 -5.22 -8.01 17.88
C ALA A 138 -5.07 -8.45 19.35
N ASP A 139 -3.84 -8.49 19.84
CA ASP A 139 -3.57 -8.76 21.25
C ASP A 139 -4.02 -7.59 22.16
N GLU A 140 -3.86 -7.75 23.48
CA GLU A 140 -4.21 -6.71 24.47
C GLU A 140 -3.45 -5.38 24.28
N GLN A 141 -2.36 -5.38 23.51
CA GLN A 141 -1.59 -4.19 23.15
C GLN A 141 -1.93 -3.68 21.73
N GLY A 142 -2.94 -4.25 21.07
CA GLY A 142 -3.36 -3.87 19.73
C GLY A 142 -2.39 -4.34 18.64
N ARG A 143 -1.59 -5.37 18.89
CA ARG A 143 -0.59 -5.89 17.95
C ARG A 143 -1.17 -7.02 17.10
N LEU A 144 -0.72 -7.05 15.85
CA LEU A 144 -1.11 -7.99 14.81
C LEU A 144 0.14 -8.60 14.20
N THR A 145 0.09 -9.90 13.95
CA THR A 145 1.09 -10.65 13.20
C THR A 145 0.70 -10.73 11.72
N TYR A 146 1.62 -11.17 10.86
CA TYR A 146 1.31 -11.38 9.45
C TYR A 146 0.18 -12.42 9.23
N PRO A 147 0.16 -13.56 9.96
CA PRO A 147 -0.98 -14.48 9.94
C PRO A 147 -2.33 -13.80 10.19
N ASP A 148 -2.42 -12.86 11.13
CA ASP A 148 -3.69 -12.17 11.44
C ASP A 148 -4.17 -11.32 10.25
N LEU A 149 -3.26 -10.58 9.62
CA LEU A 149 -3.58 -9.78 8.42
C LEU A 149 -3.99 -10.68 7.24
N LEU A 150 -3.28 -11.79 7.06
CA LEU A 150 -3.59 -12.76 6.01
C LEU A 150 -4.92 -13.47 6.27
N GLU A 151 -5.26 -13.77 7.52
CA GLU A 151 -6.54 -14.36 7.91
C GLU A 151 -7.71 -13.46 7.50
N VAL A 152 -7.65 -12.16 7.82
CA VAL A 152 -8.69 -11.20 7.42
C VAL A 152 -8.80 -11.08 5.90
N LYS A 153 -7.68 -11.09 5.19
CA LYS A 153 -7.68 -11.11 3.71
C LYS A 153 -8.36 -12.37 3.18
N LEU A 154 -8.00 -13.54 3.67
CA LEU A 154 -8.57 -14.82 3.23
C LEU A 154 -10.07 -14.90 3.51
N ALA A 155 -10.51 -14.49 4.70
CA ALA A 155 -11.93 -14.43 5.07
C ALA A 155 -12.70 -13.47 4.16
N THR A 156 -12.15 -12.29 3.87
CA THR A 156 -12.74 -11.32 2.94
C THR A 156 -12.92 -11.89 1.55
N CYS A 157 -11.91 -12.60 1.02
CA CYS A 157 -12.01 -13.24 -0.28
C CYS A 157 -13.06 -14.36 -0.30
N ALA A 158 -13.11 -15.18 0.74
CA ALA A 158 -14.09 -16.26 0.86
C ALA A 158 -15.53 -15.72 0.90
N GLU A 159 -15.78 -14.64 1.63
CA GLU A 159 -17.12 -14.01 1.71
C GLU A 159 -17.60 -13.40 0.40
N GLU A 160 -16.67 -12.92 -0.43
CA GLU A 160 -16.99 -12.38 -1.75
C GLU A 160 -17.01 -13.44 -2.86
N ASP A 161 -16.85 -14.71 -2.50
CA ASP A 161 -16.72 -15.83 -3.44
C ASP A 161 -15.62 -15.55 -4.48
N VAL A 162 -14.43 -15.20 -3.96
CA VAL A 162 -13.22 -14.90 -4.73
C VAL A 162 -12.07 -15.75 -4.21
N THR A 163 -11.32 -16.39 -5.11
CA THR A 163 -10.08 -17.05 -4.73
C THR A 163 -8.96 -16.02 -4.63
N ILE A 164 -8.25 -16.00 -3.50
CA ILE A 164 -7.10 -15.11 -3.32
C ILE A 164 -6.04 -15.36 -4.41
N THR A 165 -5.55 -14.28 -5.01
CA THR A 165 -4.50 -14.34 -6.03
C THR A 165 -3.09 -14.26 -5.40
N GLY A 166 -2.06 -14.53 -6.20
CA GLY A 166 -0.68 -14.28 -5.79
C GLY A 166 -0.44 -12.80 -5.45
N ALA A 167 -0.95 -11.89 -6.28
CA ALA A 167 -0.89 -10.45 -6.03
C ALA A 167 -1.56 -10.06 -4.71
N GLY A 168 -2.75 -10.60 -4.41
CA GLY A 168 -3.45 -10.34 -3.16
C GLY A 168 -2.68 -10.82 -1.91
N ARG A 169 -1.92 -11.92 -2.00
CA ARG A 169 -1.01 -12.35 -0.93
C ARG A 169 0.21 -11.45 -0.82
N THR A 170 0.83 -11.09 -1.94
CA THR A 170 1.97 -10.17 -1.96
C THR A 170 1.62 -8.81 -1.37
N GLU A 171 0.43 -8.28 -1.65
CA GLU A 171 -0.08 -7.04 -1.05
C GLU A 171 -0.09 -7.11 0.48
N THR A 172 -0.61 -8.19 1.07
CA THR A 172 -0.61 -8.35 2.54
C THR A 172 0.80 -8.39 3.13
N LYS A 173 1.77 -9.01 2.42
CA LYS A 173 3.18 -8.99 2.83
C LYS A 173 3.79 -7.60 2.75
N LEU A 174 3.50 -6.86 1.68
CA LEU A 174 3.94 -5.48 1.50
C LEU A 174 3.44 -4.58 2.62
N ILE A 175 2.16 -4.69 2.99
CA ILE A 175 1.59 -3.94 4.11
C ILE A 175 2.33 -4.29 5.41
N PHE A 176 2.44 -5.59 5.74
CA PHE A 176 3.10 -6.01 6.97
C PHE A 176 4.56 -5.55 7.04
N ALA A 177 5.31 -5.71 5.95
CA ALA A 177 6.71 -5.28 5.88
C ALA A 177 6.85 -3.75 5.97
N TYR A 178 6.06 -3.00 5.20
CA TYR A 178 6.11 -1.53 5.20
C TYR A 178 5.83 -0.95 6.58
N LEU A 179 4.89 -1.54 7.33
CA LEU A 179 4.52 -1.14 8.69
C LEU A 179 5.51 -1.61 9.77
N GLY A 180 6.68 -2.12 9.38
CA GLY A 180 7.74 -2.53 10.32
C GLY A 180 7.51 -3.90 10.94
N GLY A 181 6.59 -4.71 10.42
CA GLY A 181 6.28 -6.04 10.94
C GLY A 181 7.47 -7.00 10.88
N VAL A 182 8.34 -6.87 9.87
CA VAL A 182 9.59 -7.64 9.79
C VAL A 182 10.57 -7.24 10.90
N ASP A 183 10.61 -5.95 11.23
CA ASP A 183 11.55 -5.39 12.19
C ASP A 183 11.13 -5.68 13.63
N ASN A 184 9.83 -5.58 13.90
CA ASN A 184 9.25 -5.65 15.24
C ASN A 184 8.63 -7.03 15.56
N GLY A 185 8.40 -7.86 14.55
CA GLY A 185 7.63 -9.11 14.65
C GLY A 185 6.11 -8.92 14.68
N TYR A 186 5.64 -7.66 14.67
CA TYR A 186 4.23 -7.29 14.68
C TYR A 186 4.03 -5.90 14.05
N ILE A 187 2.79 -5.60 13.68
CA ILE A 187 2.28 -4.27 13.33
C ILE A 187 1.18 -3.90 14.31
N THR A 188 0.85 -2.62 14.48
CA THR A 188 -0.28 -2.24 15.35
C THR A 188 -1.54 -2.01 14.55
N LEU A 189 -2.71 -2.25 15.16
CA LEU A 189 -4.01 -1.92 14.55
C LEU A 189 -4.08 -0.44 14.16
N TYR A 190 -3.50 0.45 14.98
CA TYR A 190 -3.42 1.89 14.71
C TYR A 190 -2.60 2.22 13.45
N ASP A 191 -1.49 1.52 13.22
CA ASP A 191 -0.66 1.70 12.03
C ASP A 191 -1.37 1.16 10.77
N VAL A 192 -2.05 0.01 10.89
CA VAL A 192 -2.87 -0.54 9.81
C VAL A 192 -3.97 0.44 9.44
N GLU A 193 -4.74 0.94 10.42
CA GLU A 193 -5.77 1.95 10.20
C GLU A 193 -5.19 3.16 9.47
N SER A 194 -4.12 3.77 10.01
CA SER A 194 -3.50 4.95 9.40
C SER A 194 -3.13 4.69 7.94
N PHE A 195 -2.53 3.54 7.64
CA PHE A 195 -2.18 3.14 6.28
C PHE A 195 -3.39 2.93 5.37
N LEU A 196 -4.47 2.27 5.84
CA LEU A 196 -5.70 2.07 5.07
C LEU A 196 -6.47 3.37 4.80
N TYR A 197 -6.19 4.45 5.54
CA TYR A 197 -6.65 5.82 5.26
C TYR A 197 -5.56 6.70 4.59
N ALA A 198 -4.57 6.07 3.93
CA ALA A 198 -3.50 6.74 3.21
C ALA A 198 -2.82 7.85 4.05
N SER A 199 -2.65 7.58 5.34
CA SER A 199 -1.92 8.42 6.29
C SER A 199 -0.64 7.71 6.71
N MET A 200 0.39 8.48 7.02
CA MET A 200 1.68 7.95 7.47
C MET A 200 1.51 7.25 8.83
N PRO A 201 1.82 5.94 8.93
CA PRO A 201 1.70 5.18 10.18
C PRO A 201 2.66 5.66 11.27
N ALA A 202 2.24 5.49 12.53
CA ALA A 202 3.04 5.52 13.77
C ALA A 202 4.45 4.96 13.60
N VAL A 203 4.47 3.76 13.04
CA VAL A 203 5.67 2.97 12.78
C VAL A 203 5.67 2.53 11.33
N LYS A 204 6.81 2.72 10.68
CA LYS A 204 7.15 2.06 9.41
C LYS A 204 8.51 1.40 9.53
N THR A 205 8.80 0.47 8.63
CA THR A 205 10.13 -0.14 8.54
C THR A 205 11.21 0.91 8.33
N ARG A 206 12.40 0.68 8.90
CA ARG A 206 13.60 1.50 8.69
C ARG A 206 14.40 1.07 7.45
N TYR A 207 13.92 0.09 6.71
CA TYR A 207 14.56 -0.46 5.53
C TYR A 207 13.77 -0.13 4.28
N GLU A 208 14.43 -0.18 3.13
CA GLU A 208 13.73 -0.19 1.85
C GLU A 208 12.90 -1.47 1.72
N VAL A 209 11.68 -1.33 1.21
CA VAL A 209 10.84 -2.47 0.88
C VAL A 209 11.30 -3.03 -0.45
N ASP A 210 12.08 -4.11 -0.38
CA ASP A 210 12.60 -4.88 -1.50
C ASP A 210 12.18 -6.37 -1.40
N LEU A 211 12.61 -7.20 -2.37
CA LEU A 211 12.33 -8.64 -2.33
C LEU A 211 13.01 -9.33 -1.13
N GLY A 212 14.15 -8.81 -0.66
CA GLY A 212 14.87 -9.32 0.49
C GLY A 212 14.07 -9.18 1.78
N LEU A 213 13.53 -8.00 2.05
CA LEU A 213 12.65 -7.71 3.19
C LEU A 213 11.38 -8.53 3.11
N LEU A 214 10.74 -8.60 1.94
CA LEU A 214 9.52 -9.40 1.73
C LEU A 214 9.73 -10.90 1.96
N SER A 215 10.93 -11.42 1.68
CA SER A 215 11.26 -12.83 1.92
C SER A 215 11.31 -13.18 3.42
N LYS A 216 11.43 -12.18 4.29
CA LYS A 216 11.48 -12.34 5.76
C LYS A 216 10.11 -12.33 6.42
N VAL A 217 9.05 -11.96 5.69
CA VAL A 217 7.66 -12.01 6.20
C VAL A 217 7.24 -13.47 6.38
N ARG A 218 6.86 -13.84 7.60
CA ARG A 218 6.50 -15.20 8.01
C ARG A 218 5.09 -15.25 8.57
#